data_AF-A0A966BBW3-F1
#
_entry.id   AF-A0A966BBW3-F1
#
_cell.length_a   1.000
_cell.length_b   1.000
_cell.length_c   1.000
_cell.angle_alpha   90.00
_cell.angle_beta   90.00
_cell.angle_gamma   90.00
#
_symmetry.space_group_name_H-M   'P 1'
#
loop_
_entity.id
_entity.type
_entity.pdbx_description
1 polymer ?
#
loop_
_entity_poly.entity_id
_entity_poly.type
_entity_poly.pdbx_seq_one_letter_code
_entity_poly.pdbx_strand_id
1 'polypeptide(L)'
;MSVIAKYPLRFDADLAVAMLGDAGIEGLIIGDAHSESAGFGRIDGFAVAVRNEIAEDALVVLTHDQTEDREGDALDRAYHHRSFADRPTWVRYGTYSVLAALAGPATIAALFQAWWLLDGFFP
;
A
#
# COMPACT_ATOMS: atom_id res chain seq x y z
N MET A 1 19.00 -5.11 24.48
CA MET A 1 18.11 -4.88 23.33
C MET A 1 18.95 -4.38 22.18
N SER A 2 18.83 -5.00 21.03
CA SER A 2 19.54 -4.68 19.80
C SER A 2 18.52 -4.27 18.75
N VAL A 3 18.81 -3.20 18.00
CA VAL A 3 17.97 -2.75 16.88
C VAL A 3 18.34 -3.58 15.66
N ILE A 4 17.36 -4.27 15.08
CA ILE A 4 17.57 -5.19 13.96
C ILE A 4 17.10 -4.60 12.61
N ALA A 5 16.12 -3.70 12.62
CA ALA A 5 15.57 -3.10 11.41
C ALA A 5 15.02 -1.69 11.70
N LYS A 6 14.99 -0.85 10.66
CA LYS A 6 14.38 0.48 10.69
C LYS A 6 13.40 0.61 9.53
N TYR A 7 12.20 1.08 9.83
CA TYR A 7 11.10 1.23 8.89
C TYR A 7 10.63 2.67 8.84
N PRO A 8 10.29 3.20 7.65
CA PRO A 8 9.76 4.55 7.53
C PRO A 8 8.33 4.66 8.06
N LEU A 9 7.52 3.61 7.92
CA LEU A 9 6.12 3.58 8.31
C LEU A 9 5.93 2.69 9.55
N ARG A 10 4.95 3.07 10.39
CA ARG A 10 4.57 2.28 11.56
C ARG A 10 4.03 0.91 11.16
N PHE A 11 3.24 0.87 10.09
CA PHE A 11 2.65 -0.36 9.55
C PHE A 11 3.72 -1.41 9.23
N ASP A 12 4.82 -1.01 8.58
CA ASP A 12 5.91 -1.92 8.24
C ASP A 12 6.62 -2.46 9.49
N ALA A 13 6.75 -1.62 10.53
CA ALA A 13 7.31 -2.03 11.82
C ALA A 13 6.37 -2.98 12.60
N ASP A 14 5.06 -2.72 12.56
CA ASP A 14 4.03 -3.58 13.16
C ASP A 14 4.01 -4.94 12.46
N LEU A 15 4.10 -4.97 11.12
CA LEU A 15 4.22 -6.20 10.34
C LEU A 15 5.47 -6.99 10.72
N ALA A 16 6.63 -6.34 10.81
CA ALA A 16 7.87 -6.99 11.22
C ALA A 16 7.79 -7.58 12.64
N VAL A 17 7.13 -6.91 13.58
CA VAL A 17 6.91 -7.46 14.92
C VAL A 17 5.93 -8.64 14.90
N ALA A 18 4.90 -8.60 14.07
CA ALA A 18 3.98 -9.72 13.90
C ALA A 18 4.70 -10.97 13.35
N MET A 19 5.54 -10.80 12.32
CA MET A 19 6.35 -11.88 11.74
C MET A 19 7.33 -12.48 12.77
N LEU A 20 7.94 -11.64 13.60
CA LEU A 20 8.77 -12.11 14.71
C LEU A 20 7.93 -12.88 15.73
N GLY A 21 6.73 -12.40 16.04
CA GLY A 21 5.78 -13.07 16.93
C GLY A 21 5.38 -14.46 16.45
N ASP A 22 5.12 -14.64 15.15
CA ASP A 22 4.83 -15.95 14.54
C ASP A 22 6.03 -16.91 14.64
N ALA A 23 7.26 -16.38 14.62
CA ALA A 23 8.48 -17.13 14.87
C ALA A 23 8.78 -17.35 16.37
N GLY A 24 7.91 -16.89 17.29
CA GLY A 24 8.10 -17.01 18.73
C GLY A 24 9.09 -16.00 19.33
N ILE A 25 9.41 -14.92 18.60
CA ILE A 25 10.38 -13.89 18.97
C ILE A 25 9.64 -12.62 19.39
N GLU A 26 9.91 -12.14 20.61
CA GLU A 26 9.35 -10.89 21.12
C GLU A 26 10.08 -9.66 20.55
N GLY A 27 9.43 -8.93 19.63
CA GLY A 27 9.91 -7.66 19.10
C GLY A 27 9.31 -6.44 19.80
N LEU A 28 10.09 -5.37 19.95
CA LEU A 28 9.67 -4.08 20.48
C LEU A 28 9.87 -2.99 19.43
N ILE A 29 8.83 -2.20 19.16
CA ILE A 29 8.94 -1.03 18.29
C ILE A 29 9.38 0.18 19.11
N ILE A 30 10.47 0.80 18.67
CA ILE A 30 11.02 2.04 19.21
C ILE A 30 10.82 3.12 18.15
N GLY A 31 9.90 4.05 18.37
CA GLY A 31 9.63 5.15 17.45
C GLY A 31 8.81 6.26 18.10
N ASP A 32 8.95 7.48 17.59
CA ASP A 32 8.19 8.64 18.07
C ASP A 32 6.81 8.67 17.40
N ALA A 33 5.74 8.65 18.20
CA ALA A 33 4.36 8.62 17.74
C ALA A 33 3.92 9.91 17.00
N HIS A 34 4.79 10.92 16.93
CA HIS A 34 4.52 12.21 16.27
C HIS A 34 4.79 12.25 14.76
N SER A 35 5.22 11.15 14.15
CA SER A 35 5.52 11.10 12.70
C SER A 35 4.32 10.65 11.85
N GLU A 36 3.11 11.15 12.13
CA GLU A 36 1.96 10.97 11.22
C GLU A 36 1.98 11.99 10.06
N SER A 37 2.91 12.95 10.08
CA SER A 37 3.09 13.96 9.03
C SER A 37 4.56 14.14 8.65
N ALA A 38 5.26 13.09 8.27
CA ALA A 38 6.60 13.22 7.68
C ALA A 38 6.48 13.35 6.16
N GLY A 39 6.51 14.61 5.69
CA GLY A 39 6.86 14.92 4.32
C GLY A 39 8.16 14.22 3.92
N PHE A 40 8.25 13.83 2.65
CA PHE A 40 9.38 13.21 1.98
C PHE A 40 10.73 13.82 2.45
N GLY A 41 11.40 13.25 3.46
CA GLY A 41 12.74 13.72 3.83
C GLY A 41 13.28 13.53 5.25
N ARG A 42 12.52 13.05 6.25
CA ARG A 42 13.09 12.80 7.59
C ARG A 42 13.20 11.31 7.91
N ILE A 43 14.44 10.81 7.96
CA ILE A 43 14.81 9.39 8.14
C ILE A 43 14.91 9.04 9.65
N ASP A 44 13.96 9.49 10.46
CA ASP A 44 13.82 9.05 11.85
C ASP A 44 12.49 8.30 11.96
N GLY A 45 12.48 7.08 11.40
CA GLY A 45 11.32 6.19 11.37
C GLY A 45 11.18 5.31 12.62
N PHE A 46 10.44 4.22 12.50
CA PHE A 46 10.21 3.22 13.53
C PHE A 46 11.31 2.16 13.51
N ALA A 47 11.98 1.93 14.62
CA ALA A 47 13.00 0.89 14.76
C ALA A 47 12.41 -0.34 15.45
N VAL A 48 12.70 -1.55 14.96
CA VAL A 48 12.34 -2.80 15.65
C VAL A 48 13.56 -3.30 16.40
N ALA A 49 13.40 -3.52 17.70
CA ALA A 49 14.43 -3.98 18.61
C ALA A 49 14.03 -5.31 19.28
N VAL A 50 15.01 -6.19 19.46
CA VAL A 50 14.82 -7.52 20.05
C VAL A 50 15.87 -7.72 21.15
N ARG A 51 15.73 -8.76 21.99
CA ARG A 51 16.79 -9.15 22.95
C ARG A 51 18.09 -9.48 22.20
N ASN A 52 19.24 -9.11 22.77
CA ASN A 52 20.54 -9.22 22.08
C ASN A 52 20.88 -10.67 21.69
N GLU A 53 20.49 -11.62 22.53
CA GLU A 53 20.81 -13.03 22.40
C GLU A 53 20.15 -13.69 21.18
N ILE A 54 19.09 -13.08 20.64
CA ILE A 54 18.29 -13.59 19.52
C ILE A 54 18.30 -12.61 18.34
N ALA A 55 19.20 -11.62 18.35
CA ALA A 55 19.23 -10.58 17.33
C ALA A 55 19.62 -11.13 15.94
N GLU A 56 20.54 -12.10 15.89
CA GLU A 56 20.94 -12.76 14.64
C GLU A 56 19.81 -13.64 14.10
N ASP A 57 19.18 -14.46 14.96
CA ASP A 57 18.04 -15.30 14.57
C ASP A 57 16.85 -14.47 14.08
N ALA A 58 16.55 -13.36 14.76
CA ALA A 58 15.50 -12.42 14.37
C ALA A 58 15.79 -11.74 13.02
N LEU A 59 17.06 -11.42 12.74
CA LEU A 59 17.46 -10.87 11.45
C LEU A 59 17.28 -11.92 10.34
N VAL A 60 17.58 -13.20 10.61
CA VAL A 60 17.35 -14.29 9.67
C VAL A 60 15.87 -14.41 9.35
N VAL A 61 14.97 -14.40 10.35
CA VAL A 61 13.51 -14.46 10.11
C VAL A 61 13.03 -13.32 9.21
N LEU A 62 13.46 -12.07 9.46
CA LEU A 62 13.06 -10.92 8.65
C LEU A 62 13.68 -10.90 7.25
N THR A 63 14.81 -11.57 7.02
CA THR A 63 15.46 -11.64 5.71
C THR A 63 15.07 -12.89 4.92
N HIS A 64 14.63 -13.96 5.58
CA HIS A 64 14.20 -15.21 4.95
C HIS A 64 12.91 -15.05 4.14
N ASP A 65 12.01 -14.15 4.55
CA ASP A 65 10.80 -13.81 3.79
C ASP A 65 11.08 -12.86 2.62
N GLN A 66 12.25 -12.20 2.60
CA GLN A 66 12.67 -11.36 1.47
C GLN A 66 13.37 -12.15 0.35
N THR A 67 13.76 -13.41 0.60
CA THR A 67 14.32 -14.28 -0.44
C THR A 67 13.23 -14.81 -1.37
N GLU A 68 12.87 -13.98 -2.36
CA GLU A 68 11.96 -14.30 -3.47
C GLU A 68 10.60 -14.82 -2.99
N ASP A 69 9.63 -13.93 -2.81
CA ASP A 69 8.21 -14.29 -2.76
C ASP A 69 7.78 -14.84 -4.13
N ARG A 70 8.22 -16.05 -4.46
CA ARG A 70 7.94 -16.73 -5.72
C ARG A 70 6.46 -16.95 -5.92
N GLU A 71 5.70 -16.98 -4.82
CA GLU A 71 4.25 -17.17 -4.82
C GLU A 71 3.54 -15.84 -5.13
N GLY A 72 3.97 -14.74 -4.52
CA GLY A 72 3.60 -13.38 -4.91
C GLY A 72 3.95 -13.07 -6.36
N ASP A 73 5.18 -13.36 -6.81
CA ASP A 73 5.60 -13.19 -8.20
C ASP A 73 4.85 -14.11 -9.19
N ALA A 74 4.41 -15.29 -8.74
CA ALA A 74 3.61 -16.20 -9.55
C ALA A 74 2.16 -15.70 -9.64
N LEU A 75 1.60 -15.18 -8.56
CA LEU A 75 0.28 -14.54 -8.54
C LEU A 75 0.28 -13.26 -9.38
N ASP A 76 1.33 -12.45 -9.28
CA ASP A 76 1.52 -11.24 -10.07
C ASP A 76 1.62 -11.60 -11.56
N ARG A 77 2.46 -12.56 -11.94
CA ARG A 77 2.50 -13.09 -13.33
C ARG A 77 1.18 -13.68 -13.81
N ALA A 78 0.44 -14.38 -12.94
CA ALA A 78 -0.82 -15.03 -13.32
C ALA A 78 -1.96 -14.01 -13.53
N TYR A 79 -2.00 -12.92 -12.76
CA TYR A 79 -3.12 -11.99 -12.74
C TYR A 79 -2.84 -10.64 -13.41
N HIS A 80 -1.59 -10.15 -13.44
CA HIS A 80 -1.21 -8.88 -14.07
C HIS A 80 -0.96 -8.97 -15.59
N HIS A 81 -0.67 -10.16 -16.15
CA HIS A 81 -0.37 -10.29 -17.57
C HIS A 81 -1.58 -10.41 -18.50
N ARG A 82 -2.80 -10.60 -17.97
CA ARG A 82 -3.99 -10.65 -18.81
C ARG A 82 -4.48 -9.24 -19.09
N SER A 83 -4.22 -8.75 -20.31
CA SER A 83 -4.75 -7.50 -20.83
C SER A 83 -6.22 -7.36 -20.46
N PHE A 84 -6.63 -6.16 -20.04
CA PHE A 84 -8.02 -5.90 -19.68
C PHE A 84 -8.99 -6.24 -20.84
N ALA A 85 -8.51 -6.15 -22.08
CA ALA A 85 -9.26 -6.52 -23.27
C ALA A 85 -9.63 -8.02 -23.34
N ASP A 86 -8.81 -8.90 -22.74
CA ASP A 86 -8.99 -10.35 -22.77
C ASP A 86 -9.89 -10.88 -21.63
N ARG A 87 -10.44 -9.98 -20.81
CA ARG A 87 -11.35 -10.33 -19.71
C ARG A 87 -12.74 -10.66 -20.26
N PRO A 88 -13.52 -11.53 -19.59
CA PRO A 88 -14.91 -11.82 -19.95
C PRO A 88 -15.73 -10.54 -20.11
N THR A 89 -16.63 -10.51 -21.10
CA THR A 89 -17.35 -9.30 -21.52
C THR A 89 -18.11 -8.63 -20.37
N TRP A 90 -18.68 -9.41 -19.45
CA TRP A 90 -19.40 -8.90 -18.29
C TRP A 90 -18.49 -8.14 -17.30
N VAL A 91 -17.24 -8.57 -17.12
CA VAL A 91 -16.25 -7.87 -16.28
C VAL A 91 -15.93 -6.52 -16.88
N ARG A 92 -15.72 -6.49 -18.21
CA ARG A 92 -15.40 -5.25 -18.95
C ARG A 92 -16.52 -4.24 -18.83
N TYR A 93 -17.76 -4.66 -19.08
CA TYR A 93 -18.93 -3.78 -18.91
C TYR A 93 -19.11 -3.32 -17.46
N GLY A 94 -18.87 -4.19 -16.47
CA GLY A 94 -18.89 -3.83 -15.05
C GLY A 94 -17.91 -2.70 -14.74
N THR A 95 -16.64 -2.84 -15.14
CA THR A 95 -15.63 -1.79 -14.92
C THR A 95 -15.95 -0.51 -15.67
N TYR A 96 -16.40 -0.57 -16.93
CA TYR A 96 -16.81 0.63 -17.66
C TYR A 96 -17.98 1.35 -16.99
N SER A 97 -18.95 0.62 -16.45
CA SER A 97 -20.05 1.20 -15.69
C SER A 97 -19.58 1.88 -14.41
N VAL A 98 -18.62 1.30 -13.69
CA VAL A 98 -18.04 1.93 -12.49
C VAL A 98 -17.27 3.21 -12.85
N LEU A 99 -16.44 3.16 -13.88
CA LEU A 99 -15.71 4.35 -14.37
C LEU A 99 -16.68 5.44 -14.83
N ALA A 100 -17.74 5.07 -15.55
CA ALA A 100 -18.79 5.98 -15.96
C ALA A 100 -19.59 6.53 -14.78
N ALA A 101 -19.84 5.75 -13.72
CA ALA A 101 -20.53 6.22 -12.53
C ALA A 101 -19.67 7.17 -11.69
N LEU A 102 -18.35 7.03 -11.75
CA LEU A 102 -17.41 7.86 -10.99
C LEU A 102 -17.15 9.20 -11.71
N ALA A 103 -16.93 9.15 -13.03
CA ALA A 103 -16.68 10.34 -13.84
C ALA A 103 -17.95 11.02 -14.36
N GLY A 104 -19.03 10.25 -14.56
CA GLY A 104 -20.27 10.68 -15.21
C GLY A 104 -20.99 11.82 -14.48
N PRO A 105 -21.24 11.73 -13.17
CA PRO A 105 -21.91 12.81 -12.43
C PRO A 105 -21.16 14.14 -12.54
N ALA A 106 -19.82 14.11 -12.46
CA ALA A 106 -18.99 15.31 -12.58
C ALA A 106 -18.99 15.87 -14.02
N THR A 107 -18.91 15.01 -15.04
CA THR A 107 -18.97 15.45 -16.44
C THR A 107 -20.34 16.03 -16.80
N ILE A 108 -21.43 15.39 -16.35
CA ILE A 108 -22.79 15.88 -16.57
C ILE A 108 -22.98 17.23 -15.86
N ALA A 109 -22.55 17.37 -14.60
CA ALA A 109 -22.63 18.63 -13.87
C ALA A 109 -21.83 19.76 -14.56
N ALA A 110 -20.62 19.46 -15.03
CA ALA A 110 -19.79 20.41 -15.76
C ALA A 110 -20.45 20.86 -17.09
N LEU A 111 -21.08 19.93 -17.82
CA LEU A 111 -21.82 20.26 -19.04
C LEU A 111 -23.03 21.17 -18.75
N PHE A 112 -23.78 20.88 -17.68
CA PHE A 112 -24.89 21.74 -17.26
C PHE A 112 -24.42 23.14 -16.86
N GLN A 113 -23.30 23.24 -16.13
CA GLN A 113 -22.71 24.53 -15.76
C GLN A 113 -22.21 25.31 -17.00
N ALA A 114 -21.59 24.62 -17.95
CA ALA A 114 -21.14 25.23 -19.19
C ALA A 114 -22.32 25.73 -20.04
N TRP A 115 -23.40 24.93 -20.14
CA TRP A 115 -24.61 25.34 -20.85
C TRP A 115 -25.28 26.56 -20.20
N TRP A 116 -25.40 26.57 -18.87
CA TRP A 116 -25.95 27.69 -18.12
C TRP A 116 -25.14 28.98 -18.30
N LEU A 117 -23.80 28.87 -18.32
CA LEU A 117 -22.91 30.01 -18.59
C LEU A 117 -23.10 30.53 -20.02
N LEU A 118 -23.15 29.66 -21.02
CA LEU A 118 -23.31 30.05 -22.42
C LEU A 118 -24.66 30.74 -22.68
N ASP A 119 -25.75 30.22 -22.10
CA ASP A 119 -27.09 30.80 -22.19
C ASP A 119 -27.14 32.20 -21.52
N GLY A 120 -26.42 32.37 -20.40
CA GLY A 120 -26.31 33.67 -19.73
C GLY A 120 -25.49 34.73 -20.48
N PHE A 121 -24.54 34.33 -21.35
CA PHE A 121 -23.73 35.25 -22.14
C PHE A 121 -24.37 35.64 -23.48
N PHE A 122 -25.35 34.88 -23.97
CA PHE A 122 -26.06 35.12 -25.24
C PHE A 122 -27.59 35.01 -25.05
N PRO A 123 -28.25 36.02 -24.45
CA PRO A 123 -29.71 36.08 -24.35
C PRO A 123 -30.41 36.35 -25.68
#